data_AF-A0A6B3GD34-F1
#
_entry.id   AF-A0A6B3GD34-F1
#
_cell.length_a   1.000
_cell.length_b   1.000
_cell.length_c   1.000
_cell.angle_alpha   90.00
_cell.angle_beta   90.00
_cell.angle_gamma   90.00
#
_symmetry.space_group_name_H-M   'P 1'
#
loop_
_entity.id
_entity.type
_entity.pdbx_description
1 polymer ?
#
loop_
_entity_poly.entity_id
_entity_poly.type
_entity_poly.pdbx_seq_one_letter_code
_entity_poly.pdbx_strand_id
1 'polypeptide(L)'
;KYAEALELKAFGDGPGPSAGLRMQHQFFDKVVYKKVRDAMGGRVRHAMSGGSGMDRRLGLFFAGAGVTVFEGYGLTESTAAATANPPERTRYGTVGQPIPGTSVHIA
;
A
#
# COMPACT_ATOMS: atom_id res chain seq x y z
N LYS A 1 -1.76 11.86 2.88
CA LYS A 1 -3.06 12.56 2.99
C LYS A 1 -4.21 11.87 2.26
N TYR A 2 -4.36 11.89 0.93
CA TYR A 2 -5.55 11.23 0.30
C TYR A 2 -5.61 9.72 0.58
N ALA A 3 -4.57 8.97 0.22
CA ALA A 3 -4.50 7.52 0.47
C ALA A 3 -4.51 7.18 1.96
N GLU A 4 -3.91 8.02 2.78
CA GLU A 4 -3.92 7.90 4.24
C GLU A 4 -5.34 8.02 4.81
N ALA A 5 -6.14 8.97 4.32
CA ALA A 5 -7.54 9.08 4.70
C ALA A 5 -8.37 7.89 4.22
N LEU A 6 -8.06 7.32 3.04
CA LEU A 6 -8.68 6.08 2.58
C LEU A 6 -8.34 4.89 3.48
N GLU A 7 -7.06 4.75 3.86
CA GLU A 7 -6.61 3.71 4.78
C GLU A 7 -7.29 3.84 6.15
N LEU A 8 -7.29 5.03 6.76
CA LEU A 8 -7.97 5.27 8.04
C LEU A 8 -9.45 4.89 7.97
N LYS A 9 -10.13 5.22 6.86
CA LYS A 9 -11.52 4.79 6.65
C LYS A 9 -11.65 3.28 6.56
N ALA A 10 -10.75 2.59 5.86
CA ALA A 10 -10.78 1.14 5.69
C ALA A 10 -10.60 0.40 7.04
N PHE A 11 -9.90 1.00 8.00
CA PHE A 11 -9.72 0.46 9.34
C PHE A 11 -10.71 0.99 10.39
N GLY A 12 -11.64 1.88 10.00
CA GLY A 12 -12.62 2.46 10.93
C GLY A 12 -12.06 3.58 11.82
N ASP A 13 -10.83 4.02 11.56
CA ASP A 13 -10.10 5.03 12.34
C ASP A 13 -10.37 6.46 11.84
N GLY A 14 -11.24 6.65 10.84
CA GLY A 14 -11.56 7.99 10.33
C GLY A 14 -12.67 8.06 9.28
N PRO A 15 -13.16 9.27 8.97
CA PRO A 15 -14.31 9.49 8.08
C PRO A 15 -13.98 9.31 6.58
N GLY A 16 -12.71 9.15 6.22
CA GLY A 16 -12.25 9.13 4.84
C GLY A 16 -11.85 10.50 4.28
N PRO A 17 -11.49 10.56 2.98
CA PRO A 17 -11.05 11.80 2.36
C PRO A 17 -12.19 12.80 2.24
N SER A 18 -11.95 14.01 2.75
CA SER A 18 -12.87 15.16 2.63
C SER A 18 -13.07 15.58 1.17
N ALA A 19 -14.12 16.37 0.90
CA ALA A 19 -14.40 16.86 -0.44
C ALA A 19 -13.21 17.63 -1.05
N GLY A 20 -12.58 18.53 -0.28
CA GLY A 20 -11.39 19.26 -0.72
C GLY A 20 -10.20 18.34 -1.04
N LEU A 21 -10.00 17.29 -0.24
CA LEU A 21 -8.93 16.32 -0.49
C LEU A 21 -9.18 15.47 -1.74
N ARG A 22 -10.44 15.17 -2.06
CA ARG A 22 -10.83 14.53 -3.32
C ARG A 22 -10.57 15.44 -4.52
N MET A 23 -10.90 16.74 -4.43
CA MET A 23 -10.61 17.71 -5.49
C MET A 23 -9.11 17.86 -5.74
N GLN A 24 -8.32 17.97 -4.66
CA GLN A 24 -6.86 18.00 -4.76
C GLN A 24 -6.33 16.71 -5.40
N HIS A 25 -6.83 15.55 -4.98
CA HIS A 25 -6.43 14.27 -5.55
C HIS A 25 -6.71 14.20 -7.05
N GLN A 26 -7.90 14.63 -7.52
CA GLN A 26 -8.22 14.68 -8.95
C GLN A 26 -7.29 15.61 -9.74
N PHE A 27 -6.90 16.75 -9.15
CA PHE A 27 -5.92 17.64 -9.77
C PHE A 27 -4.56 16.92 -9.90
N PHE A 28 -4.03 16.39 -8.80
CA PHE A 28 -2.76 15.66 -8.80
C PHE A 28 -2.78 14.41 -9.68
N ASP A 29 -3.94 13.77 -9.84
CA ASP A 29 -4.11 12.62 -10.71
C ASP A 29 -3.72 12.94 -12.16
N LYS A 30 -4.17 14.11 -12.65
CA LYS A 30 -3.87 14.57 -14.00
C LYS A 30 -2.44 15.09 -14.15
N VAL A 31 -1.94 15.86 -13.18
CA VAL A 31 -0.67 16.59 -13.34
C VAL A 31 0.57 15.79 -12.93
N VAL A 32 0.44 14.86 -11.97
CA VAL A 32 1.55 14.11 -11.38
C VAL A 32 1.32 12.61 -11.50
N TYR A 33 0.24 12.06 -10.96
CA TYR A 33 0.09 10.61 -10.83
C TYR A 33 -0.02 9.89 -12.17
N LYS A 34 -0.63 10.51 -13.19
CA LYS A 34 -0.61 9.98 -14.56
C LYS A 34 0.82 9.73 -15.04
N LYS A 35 1.75 10.67 -14.82
CA LYS A 35 3.16 10.53 -15.25
C LYS A 35 3.86 9.39 -14.50
N VAL A 36 3.58 9.26 -13.20
CA VAL A 36 4.10 8.15 -12.38
C VAL A 36 3.59 6.81 -12.94
N ARG A 37 2.29 6.68 -13.20
CA ARG A 37 1.71 5.46 -13.78
C ARG A 37 2.27 5.17 -15.16
N ASP A 38 2.40 6.18 -16.02
CA ASP A 38 2.96 6.03 -17.37
C ASP A 38 4.42 5.55 -17.32
N ALA A 39 5.24 6.06 -16.40
CA ALA A 39 6.61 5.62 -16.18
C ALA A 39 6.69 4.15 -15.70
N MET A 40 5.66 3.65 -15.03
CA MET A 40 5.52 2.24 -14.64
C MET A 40 4.89 1.37 -15.76
N GLY A 41 4.70 1.90 -16.97
CA GLY A 41 4.11 1.18 -18.10
C GLY A 41 2.59 1.33 -18.25
N GLY A 42 1.95 2.22 -17.49
CA GLY A 42 0.54 2.64 -17.62
C GLY A 42 -0.51 1.64 -17.12
N ARG A 43 -0.19 0.34 -17.12
CA ARG A 43 -1.11 -0.75 -16.74
C ARG A 43 -0.84 -1.35 -15.37
N VAL A 44 0.29 -1.04 -14.73
CA VAL A 44 0.59 -1.51 -13.38
C VAL A 44 -0.44 -0.94 -12.40
N ARG A 45 -1.02 -1.81 -11.59
CA ARG A 45 -1.97 -1.48 -10.52
C ARG A 45 -1.52 -1.99 -9.16
N HIS A 46 -0.69 -3.03 -9.16
CA HIS A 46 -0.23 -3.71 -7.96
C HIS A 46 1.27 -3.96 -8.08
N ALA A 47 1.97 -3.83 -6.96
CA ALA A 47 3.38 -4.20 -6.82
C ALA A 47 3.61 -4.86 -5.47
N MET A 48 4.67 -5.66 -5.37
CA MET A 48 5.11 -6.28 -4.11
C MET A 48 6.42 -5.62 -3.66
N SER A 49 6.57 -5.41 -2.35
CA SER A 49 7.79 -4.96 -1.69
C SER A 49 8.18 -5.96 -0.59
N GLY A 50 9.48 -6.18 -0.42
CA GLY A 50 10.05 -7.06 0.59
C GLY A 50 11.56 -6.87 0.70
N GLY A 51 12.21 -7.68 1.54
CA GLY A 51 13.67 -7.63 1.81
C GLY A 51 14.06 -6.59 2.87
N SER A 52 13.42 -5.41 2.86
CA SER A 52 13.56 -4.39 3.89
C SER A 52 12.22 -3.71 4.16
N GLY A 53 12.06 -3.10 5.34
CA GLY A 53 10.87 -2.33 5.66
C GLY A 53 10.66 -1.17 4.69
N MET A 54 9.46 -1.06 4.13
CA MET A 54 9.08 0.04 3.26
C MET A 54 8.63 1.24 4.10
N ASP A 55 9.12 2.43 3.75
CA ASP A 55 8.64 3.67 4.36
C ASP A 55 7.12 3.84 4.12
N ARG A 56 6.37 4.09 5.19
CA ARG A 56 4.91 4.23 5.16
C ARG A 56 4.47 5.35 4.22
N ARG A 57 5.18 6.47 4.19
CA ARG A 57 4.84 7.61 3.33
C ARG A 57 5.03 7.27 1.85
N LEU A 58 6.04 6.46 1.52
CA LEU A 58 6.25 5.96 0.16
C LEU A 58 5.10 5.04 -0.30
N GLY A 59 4.69 4.08 0.54
CA GLY A 59 3.55 3.21 0.24
C GLY A 59 2.25 3.99 0.01
N LEU A 60 1.95 4.95 0.89
CA LEU A 60 0.80 5.84 0.77
C LEU A 60 0.86 6.75 -0.47
N PHE A 61 2.06 7.15 -0.91
CA PHE A 61 2.23 7.92 -2.14
C PHE A 61 1.81 7.12 -3.37
N PHE A 62 2.32 5.88 -3.53
CA PHE A 62 1.96 5.03 -4.65
C PHE A 62 0.48 4.66 -4.63
N ALA A 63 -0.07 4.37 -3.45
CA ALA A 63 -1.49 4.13 -3.27
C ALA A 63 -2.33 5.32 -3.76
N GLY A 64 -1.91 6.54 -3.39
CA GLY A 64 -2.51 7.78 -3.88
C GLY A 64 -2.38 7.96 -5.39
N ALA A 65 -1.30 7.46 -5.98
CA ALA A 65 -1.09 7.45 -7.42
C ALA A 65 -1.86 6.33 -8.16
N GLY A 66 -2.63 5.49 -7.45
CA GLY A 66 -3.41 4.40 -8.04
C GLY A 66 -2.61 3.11 -8.26
N VAL A 67 -1.49 2.95 -7.55
CA VAL A 67 -0.69 1.72 -7.53
C VAL A 67 -0.57 1.23 -6.09
N THR A 68 -1.22 0.11 -5.78
CA THR A 68 -1.15 -0.49 -4.46
C THR A 68 0.14 -1.31 -4.33
N VAL A 69 1.03 -0.88 -3.45
CA VAL A 69 2.22 -1.65 -3.08
C VAL A 69 1.87 -2.50 -1.85
N PHE A 70 1.99 -3.81 -1.97
CA PHE A 70 1.84 -4.76 -0.88
C PHE A 70 3.21 -5.05 -0.29
N GLU A 71 3.37 -4.81 1.01
CA GLU A 71 4.58 -5.16 1.75
C GLU A 71 4.42 -6.55 2.37
N GLY A 72 5.46 -7.36 2.27
CA GLY A 72 5.56 -8.65 2.93
C GLY A 72 6.95 -8.90 3.50
N TYR A 73 7.00 -9.74 4.53
CA TYR A 73 8.24 -10.19 5.14
C TYR A 73 8.43 -11.68 4.88
N GLY A 74 9.67 -12.06 4.63
CA GLY A 74 10.05 -13.42 4.36
C GLY A 74 11.57 -13.57 4.32
N LEU A 75 12.01 -14.81 4.54
CA LEU A 75 13.39 -15.24 4.43
C LEU A 75 13.50 -16.31 3.35
N THR A 76 14.72 -16.57 2.89
CA THR A 76 14.97 -17.67 1.94
C THR A 76 14.52 -19.00 2.55
N GLU A 77 14.76 -19.19 3.85
CA GLU A 77 14.45 -20.36 4.65
C GLU A 77 12.94 -20.59 4.83
N SER A 78 12.12 -19.54 4.71
CA SER A 78 10.66 -19.62 4.81
C SER A 78 9.95 -19.75 3.46
N THR A 79 10.69 -19.85 2.34
CA THR A 79 10.15 -19.88 0.97
C THR A 79 9.26 -18.66 0.65
N ALA A 80 9.90 -17.58 0.18
CA ALA A 80 9.24 -16.30 -0.11
C ALA A 80 8.60 -15.66 1.14
N ALA A 81 7.40 -15.07 1.02
CA ALA A 81 6.78 -14.29 2.08
C ALA A 81 6.15 -15.18 3.16
N ALA A 82 6.58 -15.01 4.42
CA ALA A 82 5.93 -15.58 5.59
C ALA A 82 4.71 -14.74 6.03
N THR A 83 4.78 -13.42 5.85
CA THR A 83 3.68 -12.49 6.06
C THR A 83 3.52 -11.56 4.87
N ALA A 84 2.29 -11.12 4.60
CA ALA A 84 2.02 -10.13 3.58
C ALA A 84 0.79 -9.28 3.93
N ASN A 85 0.75 -8.05 3.42
CA ASN A 85 -0.46 -7.25 3.47
C ASN A 85 -1.53 -7.84 2.54
N PRO A 86 -2.74 -8.14 3.04
CA PRO A 86 -3.80 -8.68 2.22
C PRO A 86 -4.30 -7.63 1.21
N PRO A 87 -4.68 -8.05 -0.01
CA PRO A 87 -5.45 -7.22 -0.92
C PRO A 87 -6.65 -6.58 -0.24
N GLU A 88 -7.00 -5.36 -0.63
CA GLU A 88 -8.15 -4.59 -0.12
C GLU A 88 -8.06 -4.13 1.35
N ARG A 89 -7.14 -4.67 2.14
CA ARG A 89 -6.94 -4.33 3.56
C ARG A 89 -5.46 -4.12 3.91
N THR A 90 -4.72 -3.49 3.00
CA THR A 90 -3.31 -3.12 3.19
C THR A 90 -3.16 -2.09 4.30
N ARG A 91 -2.24 -2.33 5.25
CA ARG A 91 -1.83 -1.36 6.27
C ARG A 91 -0.38 -0.96 6.03
N TYR A 92 -0.16 0.25 5.55
CA TYR A 92 1.15 0.75 5.16
C TYR A 92 2.09 0.93 6.35
N GLY A 93 3.35 0.54 6.18
CA GLY A 93 4.34 0.51 7.27
C GLY A 93 4.21 -0.71 8.18
N THR A 94 3.58 -1.78 7.69
CA THR A 94 3.52 -3.08 8.37
C THR A 94 3.84 -4.18 7.37
N VAL A 95 4.35 -5.31 7.87
CA VAL A 95 4.62 -6.51 7.04
C VAL A 95 3.37 -7.38 6.81
N GLY A 96 2.20 -6.91 7.26
CA GLY A 96 0.92 -7.57 7.11
C GLY A 96 0.68 -8.73 8.08
N GLN A 97 -0.06 -9.73 7.63
CA GLN A 97 -0.49 -10.89 8.42
C GLN A 97 0.20 -12.16 7.90
N PRO A 98 0.31 -13.23 8.72
CA PRO A 98 0.76 -14.53 8.24
C PRO A 98 -0.05 -14.97 7.02
N ILE A 99 0.65 -15.42 5.97
CA ILE A 99 -0.03 -15.98 4.80
C ILE A 99 -0.69 -17.33 5.17
N PRO A 100 -1.75 -17.77 4.46
CA PRO A 100 -2.39 -19.05 4.74
C PRO A 100 -1.38 -20.21 4.76
N GLY A 101 -1.39 -20.98 5.86
CA GLY A 101 -0.46 -22.09 6.07
C GLY A 101 0.81 -21.74 6.86
N THR A 102 1.02 -20.47 7.20
CA THR A 102 2.18 -20.00 7.99
C THR A 102 1.74 -19.55 9.39
N SER A 103 2.57 -19.80 10.40
CA SER A 103 2.42 -19.28 11.76
C SER A 103 3.61 -18.40 12.13
N VAL A 104 3.35 -17.29 12.82
CA VAL A 104 4.39 -16.39 13.36
C VAL A 104 4.25 -16.34 14.88
N HIS A 105 5.38 -16.41 15.58
CA HIS A 105 5.46 -16.30 17.03
C HIS A 105 6.49 -15.24 17.43
N ILE A 106 6.17 -14.44 18.44
CA ILE A 106 7.07 -13.45 19.05
C ILE A 106 7.29 -13.93 20.49
N ALA A 107 8.56 -14.06 20.89
CA ALA A 107 8.98 -14.48 22.22
C ALA A 107 8.94 -13.33 23.25
#